data_AF-A0A0G4PD25-F1
#
_entry.id   AF-A0A0G4PD25-F1
#
_cell.length_a   1.000
_cell.length_b   1.000
_cell.length_c   1.000
_cell.angle_alpha   90.00
_cell.angle_beta   90.00
_cell.angle_gamma   90.00
#
_symmetry.space_group_name_H-M   'P 1'
#
loop_
_entity.id
_entity.type
_entity.pdbx_description
1 polymer ?
#
loop_
_entity_poly.entity_id
_entity_poly.type
_entity_poly.pdbx_seq_one_letter_code
_entity_poly.pdbx_strand_id
1 'polypeptide(L)'
;MSGRNVNFYNGSTGAHLGGVRQNGSMTTANFFDMLMNVLLDVEATISIHLRGTSVLILINSNRLAEGDYDIFCPQGESLFLGVRNQANLLGEIKLTQDTCVRRVYSRDRSAREDSFRDSVRARDGKCVLTGVVNRSASLDNWAGFEAFHIYPLGQQELWNLNSFSRFITRPGRNPVNSVQNGLLLAANVHQLFDGLAVSVNPDDGYKITDFSVNNWDVDGRILDIVCRDPNKPDRVADELLRWHFRQCVLANMKGDGEPIFEHDFPPGTGHDK
;
A
#
# COMPACT_ATOMS: atom_id res chain seq x y z
N MET A 1 2.38 -16.28 -3.64
CA MET A 1 2.89 -15.52 -4.83
C MET A 1 4.33 -15.94 -5.17
N SER A 2 4.58 -16.42 -6.39
CA SER A 2 5.93 -16.69 -6.92
C SER A 2 6.61 -15.37 -7.31
N GLY A 3 7.66 -14.94 -6.60
CA GLY A 3 8.44 -13.75 -6.96
C GLY A 3 9.01 -12.93 -5.80
N ARG A 4 8.62 -13.20 -4.55
CA ARG A 4 9.19 -12.51 -3.38
C ARG A 4 10.68 -12.81 -3.25
N ASN A 5 11.46 -11.77 -2.97
CA ASN A 5 12.91 -11.80 -2.79
C ASN A 5 13.34 -11.39 -1.38
N VAL A 6 12.38 -11.06 -0.52
CA VAL A 6 12.58 -10.84 0.91
C VAL A 6 11.55 -11.69 1.65
N ASN A 7 11.97 -12.54 2.58
CA ASN A 7 11.05 -13.27 3.46
C ASN A 7 11.38 -13.01 4.91
N PHE A 8 10.38 -13.12 5.78
CA PHE A 8 10.56 -12.90 7.21
C PHE A 8 9.82 -13.95 8.04
N TYR A 9 10.47 -14.32 9.14
CA TYR A 9 10.11 -15.44 9.98
C TYR A 9 10.09 -15.00 11.44
N ASN A 10 9.32 -15.70 12.25
CA ASN A 10 9.47 -15.62 13.69
C ASN A 10 10.82 -16.24 14.06
N GLY A 11 11.74 -15.43 14.58
CA GLY A 11 13.10 -15.87 14.90
C GLY A 11 13.17 -16.90 16.03
N SER A 12 12.14 -16.97 16.89
CA SER A 12 12.07 -17.93 18.00
C SER A 12 11.55 -19.30 17.55
N THR A 13 10.55 -19.31 16.66
CA THR A 13 9.85 -20.55 16.27
C THR A 13 10.21 -21.04 14.88
N GLY A 14 10.86 -20.20 14.07
CA GLY A 14 11.13 -20.45 12.65
C GLY A 14 9.89 -20.35 11.76
N ALA A 15 8.71 -20.01 12.30
CA ALA A 15 7.47 -19.92 11.54
C ALA A 15 7.55 -18.80 10.49
N HIS A 16 7.11 -19.09 9.26
CA HIS A 16 7.01 -18.08 8.20
C HIS A 16 5.90 -17.09 8.53
N LEU A 17 6.23 -15.80 8.55
CA LEU A 17 5.29 -14.71 8.83
C LEU A 17 4.83 -14.02 7.54
N GLY A 18 5.72 -13.98 6.55
CA GLY A 18 5.42 -13.42 5.24
C GLY A 18 6.66 -13.08 4.43
N GLY A 19 6.45 -12.35 3.34
CA GLY A 19 7.54 -11.93 2.48
C GLY A 19 7.09 -10.89 1.46
N VAL A 20 8.02 -10.20 0.82
CA VAL A 20 7.75 -9.12 -0.10
C VAL A 20 8.64 -9.21 -1.33
N ARG A 21 8.11 -8.78 -2.49
CA ARG A 21 8.93 -8.43 -3.63
C ARG A 21 9.32 -6.97 -3.49
N GLN A 22 10.61 -6.70 -3.39
CA GLN A 22 11.14 -5.35 -3.49
C GLN A 22 11.92 -5.19 -4.80
N ASN A 23 11.89 -3.99 -5.38
CA ASN A 23 12.57 -3.68 -6.64
C ASN A 23 13.79 -2.76 -6.43
N GLY A 24 14.39 -2.83 -5.25
CA GLY A 24 15.57 -2.06 -4.88
C GLY A 24 15.28 -0.71 -4.24
N SER A 25 14.02 -0.25 -4.17
CA SER A 25 13.72 1.03 -3.51
C SER A 25 13.49 0.94 -1.99
N MET A 26 13.11 -0.23 -1.50
CA MET A 26 12.71 -0.44 -0.11
C MET A 26 13.88 -0.23 0.85
N THR A 27 13.67 0.52 1.92
CA THR A 27 14.68 0.74 2.96
C THR A 27 14.41 -0.13 4.18
N THR A 28 15.42 -0.32 5.04
CA THR A 28 15.23 -1.04 6.31
C THR A 28 14.23 -0.34 7.22
N ALA A 29 14.18 1.00 7.21
CA ALA A 29 13.16 1.77 7.93
C ALA A 29 11.74 1.53 7.40
N ASN A 30 11.54 1.53 6.08
CA ASN A 30 10.19 1.28 5.54
C ASN A 30 9.74 -0.15 5.80
N PHE A 31 10.64 -1.13 5.68
CA PHE A 31 10.31 -2.52 5.98
C PHE A 31 9.91 -2.70 7.45
N PHE A 32 10.67 -2.09 8.37
CA PHE A 32 10.32 -2.06 9.79
C PHE A 32 8.95 -1.41 10.06
N ASP A 33 8.66 -0.27 9.40
CA ASP A 33 7.38 0.43 9.50
C ASP A 33 6.21 -0.45 9.03
N MET A 34 6.35 -1.12 7.88
CA MET A 34 5.34 -2.05 7.36
C MET A 34 5.09 -3.22 8.33
N LEU A 35 6.15 -3.77 8.93
CA LEU A 35 6.02 -4.83 9.93
C LEU A 35 5.26 -4.33 11.17
N MET A 36 5.71 -3.24 11.80
CA MET A 36 5.18 -2.76 13.07
C MET A 36 3.79 -2.15 12.96
N ASN A 37 3.51 -1.40 11.89
CA ASN A 37 2.29 -0.61 11.80
C ASN A 37 1.17 -1.30 11.01
N VAL A 38 1.47 -2.39 10.29
CA VAL A 38 0.47 -3.09 9.46
C VAL A 38 0.38 -4.59 9.76
N LEU A 39 1.52 -5.28 9.84
CA LEU A 39 1.52 -6.75 9.77
C LEU A 39 1.54 -7.43 11.13
N LEU A 40 2.28 -6.88 12.10
CA LEU A 40 2.55 -7.51 13.39
C LEU A 40 1.71 -6.89 14.51
N ASP A 41 1.19 -7.76 15.36
CA ASP A 41 0.64 -7.42 16.68
C ASP A 41 1.65 -7.91 17.72
N VAL A 42 2.38 -6.96 18.31
CA VAL A 42 3.52 -7.18 19.20
C VAL A 42 3.48 -6.21 20.37
N GLU A 43 3.96 -6.66 21.52
CA GLU A 43 3.95 -5.88 22.77
C GLU A 43 5.16 -4.94 22.92
N ALA A 44 6.18 -5.09 22.07
CA ALA A 44 7.40 -4.32 22.13
C ALA A 44 8.00 -4.11 20.73
N THR A 45 8.93 -3.16 20.64
CA THR A 45 9.73 -2.91 19.43
C THR A 45 10.52 -4.16 19.04
N ILE A 46 10.30 -4.65 17.83
CA ILE A 46 11.00 -5.82 17.29
C ILE A 46 12.47 -5.53 16.96
N SER A 47 13.26 -6.59 16.83
CA SER A 47 14.57 -6.57 16.18
C SER A 47 14.56 -7.49 14.95
N ILE A 48 15.33 -7.12 13.93
CA ILE A 48 15.38 -7.81 12.64
C ILE A 48 16.81 -8.28 12.41
N HIS A 49 17.00 -9.57 12.15
CA HIS A 49 18.31 -10.15 11.86
C HIS A 49 18.31 -10.80 10.49
N LEU A 50 19.44 -10.76 9.79
CA LEU A 50 19.61 -11.58 8.58
C LEU A 50 19.66 -13.06 8.99
N ARG A 51 18.73 -13.86 8.47
CA ARG A 51 18.52 -15.26 8.86
C ARG A 51 19.77 -16.09 8.65
N GLY A 52 20.05 -16.96 9.62
CA GLY A 52 21.26 -17.81 9.62
C GLY A 52 22.54 -17.04 9.96
N THR A 53 22.45 -15.77 10.35
CA THR A 53 23.60 -14.95 10.77
C THR A 53 23.30 -14.25 12.09
N SER A 54 24.33 -13.71 12.74
CA SER A 54 24.16 -12.82 13.91
C SER A 54 24.06 -11.34 13.52
N VAL A 55 23.85 -11.03 12.24
CA VAL A 55 23.84 -9.64 11.74
C VAL A 55 22.50 -9.00 12.04
N LEU A 56 22.51 -8.02 12.95
CA LEU A 56 21.38 -7.14 13.24
C LEU A 56 21.20 -6.12 12.11
N ILE A 57 19.98 -5.96 11.64
CA ILE A 57 19.60 -4.95 10.65
C ILE A 57 19.27 -3.64 11.36
N LEU A 58 20.04 -2.61 11.06
CA LEU A 58 19.79 -1.26 11.56
C LEU A 58 18.61 -0.61 10.82
N ILE A 59 17.70 0.00 11.56
CA ILE A 59 16.53 0.70 11.04
C ILE A 59 16.98 2.09 10.57
N ASN A 60 17.12 2.29 9.26
CA ASN A 60 17.59 3.53 8.65
C ASN A 60 17.18 3.62 7.17
N SER A 61 17.67 4.63 6.46
CA SER A 61 17.35 4.85 5.05
C SER A 61 18.18 4.01 4.06
N ASN A 62 18.99 3.05 4.53
CA ASN A 62 19.73 2.17 3.64
C ASN A 62 18.78 1.18 2.97
N ARG A 63 19.13 0.76 1.75
CA ARG A 63 18.38 -0.26 1.02
C ARG A 63 18.31 -1.55 1.83
N LEU A 64 17.13 -2.13 1.91
CA LEU A 64 16.95 -3.49 2.38
C LEU A 64 17.63 -4.43 1.37
N ALA A 65 18.39 -5.41 1.86
CA ALA A 65 18.95 -6.43 0.97
C ALA A 65 17.86 -7.46 0.61
N GLU A 66 18.06 -8.19 -0.48
CA GLU A 66 17.28 -9.40 -0.71
C GLU A 66 17.74 -10.50 0.27
N GLY A 67 16.81 -11.37 0.67
CA GLY A 67 17.12 -12.49 1.57
C GLY A 67 16.07 -12.75 2.64
N ASP A 68 16.42 -13.64 3.56
CA ASP A 68 15.54 -14.08 4.62
C ASP A 68 15.90 -13.40 5.94
N TYR A 69 14.89 -13.04 6.73
CA TYR A 69 15.05 -12.28 7.96
C TYR A 69 14.35 -12.95 9.14
N ASP A 70 15.01 -12.98 10.30
CA ASP A 70 14.43 -13.43 11.57
C ASP A 70 13.99 -12.23 12.40
N ILE A 71 12.71 -12.24 12.79
CA ILE A 71 12.08 -11.20 13.60
C ILE A 71 11.99 -11.69 15.04
N PHE A 72 12.54 -10.92 15.97
CA PHE A 72 12.47 -11.20 17.41
C PHE A 72 11.75 -10.06 18.12
N CYS A 73 10.81 -10.42 18.98
CA CYS A 73 10.19 -9.49 19.92
C CYS A 73 10.81 -9.74 21.30
N PRO A 74 11.36 -8.73 21.99
CA PRO A 74 11.68 -8.88 23.39
C PRO A 74 10.38 -9.05 24.19
N GLN A 75 10.43 -9.69 25.36
CA GLN A 75 9.30 -9.61 26.29
C GLN A 75 9.08 -8.16 26.70
N GLY A 76 7.83 -7.70 26.68
CA GLY A 76 7.46 -6.51 27.42
C GLY A 76 7.77 -6.73 28.91
N GLU A 77 8.20 -5.70 29.63
CA GLU A 77 8.27 -5.78 31.08
C GLU A 77 6.85 -6.07 31.60
N SER A 78 6.58 -7.34 31.92
CA SER A 78 5.37 -7.67 32.66
C SER A 78 5.52 -7.00 34.02
N LEU A 79 4.76 -5.93 34.25
CA LEU A 79 4.72 -5.20 35.51
C LEU A 79 4.13 -6.04 36.67
N PHE A 80 3.85 -7.33 36.44
CA PHE A 80 3.32 -8.26 37.43
C PHE A 80 4.43 -9.15 37.99
N LEU A 81 4.57 -9.07 39.32
CA LEU A 81 5.56 -9.75 40.15
C LEU A 81 5.74 -11.24 39.81
N GLY A 82 6.99 -11.60 39.55
CA GLY A 82 7.65 -12.63 40.35
C GLY A 82 7.38 -14.10 40.01
N VAL A 83 7.64 -14.53 38.77
CA VAL A 83 8.06 -15.93 38.51
C VAL A 83 9.13 -15.94 37.42
N ARG A 84 10.40 -16.04 37.80
CA ARG A 84 11.52 -16.20 36.85
C ARG A 84 11.70 -17.69 36.53
N ASN A 85 11.09 -18.15 35.44
CA ASN A 85 11.59 -19.30 34.70
C ASN A 85 12.36 -18.78 33.48
N GLN A 86 13.67 -18.99 33.49
CA GLN A 86 14.66 -18.42 32.55
C GLN A 86 14.60 -19.02 31.13
N ALA A 87 13.52 -19.72 30.78
CA ALA A 87 13.40 -20.50 29.55
C ALA A 87 12.60 -19.81 28.42
N ASN A 88 11.93 -18.68 28.68
CA ASN A 88 11.21 -17.91 27.66
C ASN A 88 11.47 -16.43 27.90
N LEU A 89 12.44 -15.84 27.20
CA LEU A 89 12.80 -14.41 27.28
C LEU A 89 12.28 -13.60 26.06
N LEU A 90 11.55 -14.24 25.16
CA LEU A 90 11.08 -13.63 23.91
C LEU A 90 9.56 -13.43 23.97
N GLY A 91 9.12 -12.23 23.55
CA GLY A 91 7.72 -11.83 23.47
C GLY A 91 7.01 -12.52 22.32
N GLU A 92 5.68 -12.54 22.39
CA GLU A 92 4.86 -13.16 21.36
C GLU A 92 4.81 -12.28 20.11
N ILE A 93 4.93 -12.90 18.93
CA ILE A 93 4.72 -12.24 17.63
C ILE A 93 3.50 -12.86 16.98
N LYS A 94 2.46 -12.05 16.77
CA LYS A 94 1.28 -12.43 16.01
C LYS A 94 1.20 -11.62 14.73
N LEU A 95 0.64 -12.22 13.68
CA LEU A 95 0.13 -11.44 12.57
C LEU A 95 -1.20 -10.78 13.01
N THR A 96 -1.45 -9.56 12.54
CA THR A 96 -2.74 -8.87 12.74
C THR A 96 -3.91 -9.73 12.25
N GLN A 97 -5.14 -9.42 12.63
CA GLN A 97 -6.33 -10.05 12.04
C GLN A 97 -6.81 -9.34 10.77
N ASP A 98 -6.23 -8.18 10.44
CA ASP A 98 -6.61 -7.38 9.29
C ASP A 98 -6.39 -8.11 7.97
N THR A 99 -7.36 -8.03 7.07
CA THR A 99 -7.24 -8.52 5.70
C THR A 99 -7.30 -7.35 4.73
N CYS A 100 -6.67 -7.49 3.56
CA CYS A 100 -6.79 -6.45 2.56
C CYS A 100 -8.24 -6.40 2.04
N VAL A 101 -8.71 -5.19 1.78
CA VAL A 101 -10.03 -4.98 1.20
C VAL A 101 -9.95 -5.20 -0.30
N ARG A 102 -10.58 -6.28 -0.78
CA ARG A 102 -10.63 -6.58 -2.22
C ARG A 102 -11.28 -5.43 -2.98
N ARG A 103 -10.59 -4.97 -4.03
CA ARG A 103 -11.12 -3.97 -4.97
C ARG A 103 -11.80 -4.69 -6.12
N VAL A 104 -13.06 -4.36 -6.37
CA VAL A 104 -13.68 -4.63 -7.68
C VAL A 104 -13.16 -3.54 -8.61
N TYR A 105 -12.62 -3.92 -9.78
CA TYR A 105 -12.09 -2.98 -10.77
C TYR A 105 -13.05 -1.81 -10.90
N SER A 106 -12.58 -0.57 -10.76
CA SER A 106 -13.44 0.62 -10.77
C SER A 106 -13.92 0.97 -12.20
N ARG A 107 -14.42 -0.03 -12.93
CA ARG A 107 -14.96 0.05 -14.28
C ARG A 107 -16.44 0.37 -14.27
N ASP A 108 -17.06 0.51 -13.10
CA ASP A 108 -18.49 0.77 -13.01
C ASP A 108 -18.85 1.97 -13.85
N ARG A 109 -19.56 1.64 -14.94
CA ARG A 109 -20.16 2.53 -15.93
C ARG A 109 -21.38 3.24 -15.35
N SER A 110 -21.48 3.41 -14.03
CA SER A 110 -22.40 4.41 -13.51
C SER A 110 -21.81 5.75 -13.90
N ALA A 111 -22.64 6.65 -14.42
CA ALA A 111 -22.27 7.96 -14.89
C ALA A 111 -21.29 8.61 -13.90
N ARG A 112 -19.99 8.55 -14.21
CA ARG A 112 -18.95 9.29 -13.51
C ARG A 112 -19.49 10.71 -13.48
N GLU A 113 -19.69 11.30 -12.30
CA GLU A 113 -19.98 12.72 -12.26
C GLU A 113 -18.87 13.37 -13.07
N ASP A 114 -19.22 13.93 -14.24
CA ASP A 114 -18.23 14.46 -15.18
C ASP A 114 -17.29 15.42 -14.43
N SER A 115 -17.83 16.12 -13.41
CA SER A 115 -17.08 16.95 -12.48
C SER A 115 -15.91 16.27 -11.75
N PHE A 116 -16.03 15.04 -11.20
CA PHE A 116 -14.91 14.38 -10.52
C PHE A 116 -13.79 14.09 -11.51
N ARG A 117 -14.15 13.42 -12.61
CA ARG A 117 -13.22 13.02 -13.66
C ARG A 117 -12.51 14.23 -14.23
N ASP A 118 -13.26 15.28 -14.56
CA ASP A 118 -12.75 16.48 -15.19
C ASP A 118 -11.91 17.31 -14.19
N SER A 119 -12.27 17.32 -12.89
CA SER A 119 -11.45 17.96 -11.85
C SER A 119 -10.11 17.26 -11.63
N VAL A 120 -10.10 15.93 -11.59
CA VAL A 120 -8.85 15.15 -11.47
C VAL A 120 -7.97 15.36 -12.71
N ARG A 121 -8.57 15.32 -13.90
CA ARG A 121 -7.90 15.59 -15.17
C ARG A 121 -7.28 16.98 -15.23
N ALA A 122 -8.03 18.00 -14.82
CA ALA A 122 -7.59 19.39 -14.79
C ALA A 122 -6.47 19.61 -13.76
N ARG A 123 -6.53 18.92 -12.60
CA ARG A 123 -5.47 18.98 -11.59
C ARG A 123 -4.20 18.30 -12.09
N ASP A 124 -4.30 17.07 -12.59
CA ASP A 124 -3.12 16.20 -12.76
C ASP A 124 -2.48 16.33 -14.14
N GLY A 125 -3.26 16.30 -15.22
CA GLY A 125 -2.78 16.44 -16.62
C GLY A 125 -1.79 15.38 -17.13
N LYS A 126 -1.32 14.46 -16.29
CA LYS A 126 -0.34 13.40 -16.58
C LYS A 126 -0.59 12.19 -15.68
N CYS A 127 0.07 11.07 -15.98
CA CYS A 127 0.13 9.96 -15.04
C CYS A 127 1.00 10.34 -13.85
N VAL A 128 0.40 10.52 -12.66
CA VAL A 128 1.11 11.05 -11.49
C VAL A 128 2.13 10.10 -10.86
N LEU A 129 2.10 8.81 -11.22
CA LEU A 129 3.07 7.82 -10.74
C LEU A 129 4.28 7.66 -11.68
N THR A 130 4.06 7.76 -12.99
CA THR A 130 5.13 7.63 -14.00
C THR A 130 5.69 8.96 -14.47
N GLY A 131 4.95 10.06 -14.29
CA GLY A 131 5.25 11.38 -14.86
C GLY A 131 4.92 11.50 -16.36
N VAL A 132 4.40 10.45 -17.01
CA VAL A 132 4.07 10.49 -18.45
C VAL A 132 2.96 11.50 -18.71
N VAL A 133 3.32 12.57 -19.42
CA VAL A 133 2.41 13.68 -19.77
C VAL A 133 1.43 13.26 -20.84
N ASN A 134 0.13 13.55 -20.65
CA ASN A 134 -0.84 13.44 -21.72
C ASN A 134 -0.71 14.62 -22.69
N ARG A 135 0.04 14.44 -23.78
CA ARG A 135 0.25 15.47 -24.81
C ARG A 135 -1.04 15.89 -25.53
N SER A 136 -2.08 15.06 -25.47
CA SER A 136 -3.37 15.32 -26.12
C SER A 136 -4.41 15.92 -25.18
N ALA A 137 -4.05 16.23 -23.92
CA ALA A 137 -4.96 16.83 -22.94
C ALA A 137 -5.52 18.19 -23.39
N SER A 138 -4.74 18.99 -24.14
CA SER A 138 -5.19 20.28 -24.69
C SER A 138 -6.28 20.15 -25.76
N LEU A 139 -6.45 18.96 -26.32
CA LEU A 139 -7.51 18.62 -27.29
C LEU A 139 -8.67 17.87 -26.62
N ASP A 140 -8.72 17.87 -25.29
CA ASP A 140 -9.65 17.07 -24.46
C ASP A 140 -9.62 15.57 -24.78
N ASN A 141 -8.49 15.09 -25.32
CA ASN A 141 -8.30 13.68 -25.61
C ASN A 141 -7.52 13.01 -24.47
N TRP A 142 -8.22 12.12 -23.77
CA TRP A 142 -7.73 11.40 -22.59
C TRP A 142 -7.53 9.91 -22.84
N ALA A 143 -7.45 9.49 -24.12
CA ALA A 143 -7.20 8.10 -24.47
C ALA A 143 -5.92 7.58 -23.77
N GLY A 144 -6.04 6.42 -23.11
CA GLY A 144 -4.94 5.82 -22.34
C GLY A 144 -4.74 6.38 -20.93
N PHE A 145 -5.52 7.39 -20.50
CA PHE A 145 -5.46 7.96 -19.15
C PHE A 145 -6.80 7.84 -18.43
N GLU A 146 -6.76 7.44 -17.15
CA GLU A 146 -7.93 7.18 -16.33
C GLU A 146 -7.85 7.97 -15.02
N ALA A 147 -8.88 8.77 -14.77
CA ALA A 147 -9.13 9.35 -13.45
C ALA A 147 -9.84 8.28 -12.62
N PHE A 148 -9.27 7.94 -11.47
CA PHE A 148 -9.77 6.86 -10.63
C PHE A 148 -9.73 7.26 -9.15
N HIS A 149 -10.49 6.54 -8.33
CA HIS A 149 -10.56 6.78 -6.89
C HIS A 149 -9.49 5.99 -6.13
N ILE A 150 -8.78 6.64 -5.19
CA ILE A 150 -7.83 5.99 -4.28
C ILE A 150 -8.59 5.04 -3.34
N TYR A 151 -9.63 5.56 -2.69
CA TYR A 151 -10.58 4.77 -1.94
C TYR A 151 -11.73 4.34 -2.86
N PRO A 152 -11.95 3.03 -3.07
CA PRO A 152 -12.87 2.54 -4.09
C PRO A 152 -14.34 2.85 -3.76
N LEU A 153 -15.11 3.24 -4.78
CA LEU A 153 -16.56 3.48 -4.66
C LEU A 153 -17.35 2.27 -4.16
N GLY A 154 -16.94 1.06 -4.58
CA GLY A 154 -17.57 -0.19 -4.14
C GLY A 154 -17.43 -0.47 -2.64
N GLN A 155 -16.65 0.33 -1.90
CA GLN A 155 -16.45 0.21 -0.45
C GLN A 155 -17.07 1.39 0.32
N GLN A 156 -18.17 1.96 -0.19
CA GLN A 156 -18.86 3.10 0.42
C GLN A 156 -19.31 2.84 1.87
N GLU A 157 -19.73 1.61 2.18
CA GLU A 157 -20.11 1.24 3.56
C GLU A 157 -18.92 1.34 4.51
N LEU A 158 -17.75 0.82 4.09
CA LEU A 158 -16.52 0.89 4.85
C LEU A 158 -16.00 2.33 4.97
N TRP A 159 -16.15 3.14 3.91
CA TRP A 159 -15.88 4.57 3.94
C TRP A 159 -16.68 5.28 5.04
N ASN A 160 -17.99 4.99 5.11
CA ASN A 160 -18.90 5.59 6.08
C ASN A 160 -18.60 5.10 7.50
N LEU A 161 -18.43 3.79 7.69
CA LEU A 161 -18.14 3.18 9.00
C LEU A 161 -16.88 3.77 9.63
N ASN A 162 -15.82 3.94 8.84
CA ASN A 162 -14.57 4.51 9.32
C ASN A 162 -14.54 6.05 9.27
N SER A 163 -15.64 6.67 8.84
CA SER A 163 -15.83 8.13 8.74
C SER A 163 -14.75 8.83 7.93
N PHE A 164 -14.36 8.26 6.78
CA PHE A 164 -13.31 8.81 5.91
C PHE A 164 -13.65 10.20 5.34
N SER A 165 -14.92 10.56 5.25
CA SER A 165 -15.37 11.91 4.86
C SER A 165 -14.71 13.03 5.68
N ARG A 166 -14.30 12.76 6.93
CA ARG A 166 -13.63 13.76 7.79
C ARG A 166 -12.28 14.24 7.26
N PHE A 167 -11.64 13.46 6.39
CA PHE A 167 -10.34 13.79 5.79
C PHE A 167 -10.47 14.59 4.48
N ILE A 168 -11.71 14.79 4.01
CA ILE A 168 -11.99 15.54 2.80
C ILE A 168 -12.32 16.99 3.16
N THR A 169 -11.48 17.92 2.75
CA THR A 169 -11.67 19.36 3.01
C THR A 169 -12.54 20.04 1.94
N ARG A 170 -12.66 19.44 0.75
CA ARG A 170 -13.45 19.90 -0.39
C ARG A 170 -14.34 18.77 -0.91
N PRO A 171 -15.41 18.43 -0.19
CA PRO A 171 -16.24 17.26 -0.49
C PRO A 171 -17.10 17.41 -1.75
N GLY A 172 -17.27 18.62 -2.28
CA GLY A 172 -18.24 18.85 -3.36
C GLY A 172 -19.65 18.41 -2.92
N ARG A 173 -20.36 17.69 -3.79
CA ARG A 173 -21.69 17.11 -3.49
C ARG A 173 -21.61 15.80 -2.72
N ASN A 174 -20.58 15.01 -2.98
CA ASN A 174 -20.35 13.72 -2.34
C ASN A 174 -18.86 13.60 -1.98
N PRO A 175 -18.49 13.50 -0.70
CA PRO A 175 -17.09 13.41 -0.26
C PRO A 175 -16.29 12.32 -0.98
N VAL A 176 -16.90 11.20 -1.34
CA VAL A 176 -16.22 10.10 -2.03
C VAL A 176 -15.83 10.48 -3.46
N ASN A 177 -16.62 11.34 -4.11
CA ASN A 177 -16.33 11.92 -5.42
C ASN A 177 -15.50 13.21 -5.33
N SER A 178 -14.88 13.50 -4.18
CA SER A 178 -13.94 14.60 -4.09
C SER A 178 -12.71 14.34 -4.94
N VAL A 179 -12.19 15.39 -5.59
CA VAL A 179 -10.90 15.36 -6.29
C VAL A 179 -9.75 14.90 -5.37
N GLN A 180 -9.88 15.10 -4.06
CA GLN A 180 -8.90 14.67 -3.06
C GLN A 180 -8.85 13.14 -2.87
N ASN A 181 -9.89 12.42 -3.33
CA ASN A 181 -9.92 10.95 -3.43
C ASN A 181 -9.52 10.47 -4.83
N GLY A 182 -9.09 11.36 -5.74
CA GLY A 182 -8.82 11.02 -7.13
C GLY A 182 -7.36 11.13 -7.52
N LEU A 183 -6.93 10.33 -8.49
CA LEU A 183 -5.65 10.42 -9.19
C LEU A 183 -5.83 10.16 -10.69
N LEU A 184 -4.98 10.77 -11.52
CA LEU A 184 -4.90 10.46 -12.95
C LEU A 184 -3.71 9.54 -13.23
N LEU A 185 -3.97 8.37 -13.82
CA LEU A 185 -2.94 7.41 -14.22
C LEU A 185 -3.06 7.01 -15.68
N ALA A 186 -1.96 6.52 -16.25
CA ALA A 186 -2.03 5.73 -17.47
C ALA A 186 -2.80 4.44 -17.16
N ALA A 187 -3.68 3.98 -18.07
CA ALA A 187 -4.60 2.88 -17.83
C ALA A 187 -3.90 1.58 -17.39
N ASN A 188 -2.71 1.31 -17.91
CA ASN A 188 -1.85 0.19 -17.52
C ASN A 188 -1.30 0.31 -16.09
N VAL A 189 -1.03 1.52 -15.61
CA VAL A 189 -0.56 1.76 -14.22
C VAL A 189 -1.75 1.74 -13.25
N HIS A 190 -2.91 2.21 -13.70
CA HIS A 190 -4.15 2.12 -12.93
C HIS A 190 -4.48 0.66 -12.57
N GLN A 191 -4.30 -0.27 -13.52
CA GLN A 191 -4.47 -1.70 -13.25
C GLN A 191 -3.59 -2.21 -12.11
N LEU A 192 -2.33 -1.77 -12.04
CA LEU A 192 -1.43 -2.13 -10.94
C LEU A 192 -1.89 -1.57 -9.60
N PHE A 193 -2.42 -0.35 -9.60
CA PHE A 193 -2.93 0.29 -8.39
C PHE A 193 -4.20 -0.39 -7.86
N ASP A 194 -5.12 -0.77 -8.75
CA ASP A 194 -6.33 -1.53 -8.42
C ASP A 194 -6.01 -2.95 -7.95
N GLY A 195 -5.01 -3.59 -8.56
CA GLY A 195 -4.48 -4.89 -8.15
C GLY A 195 -3.60 -4.87 -6.89
N LEU A 196 -3.53 -3.73 -6.17
CA LEU A 196 -2.70 -3.53 -4.97
C LEU A 196 -1.20 -3.80 -5.18
N ALA A 197 -0.71 -3.73 -6.42
CA ALA A 197 0.69 -3.98 -6.76
C ALA A 197 1.59 -2.76 -6.57
N VAL A 198 1.04 -1.55 -6.62
CA VAL A 198 1.79 -0.30 -6.48
C VAL A 198 1.08 0.61 -5.49
N SER A 199 1.80 1.15 -4.51
CA SER A 199 1.27 2.08 -3.50
C SER A 199 2.10 3.36 -3.40
N VAL A 200 1.57 4.35 -2.68
CA VAL A 200 2.28 5.58 -2.29
C VAL A 200 2.26 5.70 -0.78
N ASN A 201 3.41 5.87 -0.15
CA ASN A 201 3.50 6.14 1.28
C ASN A 201 3.73 7.65 1.55
N PRO A 202 2.71 8.41 2.01
CA PRO A 202 2.88 9.82 2.33
C PRO A 202 3.82 10.06 3.52
N ASP A 203 3.98 9.08 4.42
CA ASP A 203 4.84 9.18 5.60
C ASP A 203 6.31 8.89 5.29
N ASP A 204 6.61 8.39 4.08
CA ASP A 204 7.97 8.21 3.54
C ASP A 204 8.20 9.16 2.35
N GLY A 205 7.82 10.43 2.53
CA GLY A 205 8.05 11.47 1.52
C GLY A 205 7.29 11.26 0.21
N TYR A 206 6.13 10.57 0.26
CA TYR A 206 5.33 10.19 -0.91
C TYR A 206 6.05 9.23 -1.87
N LYS A 207 6.94 8.39 -1.35
CA LYS A 207 7.62 7.38 -2.14
C LYS A 207 6.64 6.31 -2.63
N ILE A 208 6.81 5.94 -3.89
CA ILE A 208 6.08 4.87 -4.56
C ILE A 208 6.78 3.55 -4.24
N THR A 209 6.02 2.56 -3.78
CA THR A 209 6.49 1.20 -3.55
C THR A 209 5.82 0.27 -4.55
N ASP A 210 6.62 -0.46 -5.31
CA ASP A 210 6.16 -1.49 -6.24
C ASP A 210 6.40 -2.88 -5.65
N PHE A 211 5.33 -3.63 -5.42
CA PHE A 211 5.33 -4.98 -4.86
C PHE A 211 5.32 -6.08 -5.92
N SER A 212 5.50 -5.72 -7.19
CA SER A 212 5.37 -6.63 -8.34
C SER A 212 6.58 -6.58 -9.27
N VAL A 213 6.60 -7.44 -10.28
CA VAL A 213 7.51 -7.34 -11.42
C VAL A 213 6.71 -6.77 -12.59
N ASN A 214 7.09 -5.60 -13.08
CA ASN A 214 6.47 -4.97 -14.25
C ASN A 214 7.46 -4.03 -14.97
N ASN A 215 7.03 -3.49 -16.11
CA ASN A 215 7.87 -2.72 -17.03
C ASN A 215 7.72 -1.19 -16.86
N TRP A 216 7.11 -0.72 -15.77
CA TRP A 216 6.77 0.71 -15.62
C TRP A 216 7.74 1.48 -14.72
N ASP A 217 8.68 0.78 -14.07
CA ASP A 217 9.79 1.32 -13.30
C ASP A 217 9.37 2.44 -12.33
N VAL A 218 8.23 2.26 -11.65
CA VAL A 218 7.67 3.26 -10.72
C VAL A 218 8.25 3.16 -9.31
N ASP A 219 8.89 2.04 -8.97
CA ASP A 219 9.46 1.82 -7.64
C ASP A 219 10.48 2.92 -7.27
N GLY A 220 10.35 3.46 -6.06
CA GLY A 220 11.24 4.49 -5.54
C GLY A 220 11.06 5.89 -6.12
N ARG A 221 10.18 6.07 -7.13
CA ARG A 221 9.77 7.41 -7.56
C ARG A 221 8.96 8.09 -6.46
N ILE A 222 8.82 9.41 -6.57
CA ILE A 222 7.98 10.20 -5.68
C ILE A 222 6.70 10.55 -6.43
N LEU A 223 5.55 10.42 -5.78
CA LEU A 223 4.27 10.87 -6.33
C LEU A 223 4.41 12.31 -6.85
N ASP A 224 3.83 12.61 -8.01
CA ASP A 224 4.01 13.91 -8.62
C ASP A 224 3.46 15.05 -7.75
N ILE A 225 4.21 16.16 -7.64
CA ILE A 225 3.84 17.30 -6.79
C ILE A 225 2.49 17.91 -7.18
N VAL A 226 2.07 17.78 -8.44
CA VAL A 226 0.83 18.38 -8.96
C VAL A 226 -0.42 17.96 -8.17
N CYS A 227 -0.45 16.74 -7.64
CA CYS A 227 -1.58 16.21 -6.89
C CYS A 227 -1.38 16.25 -5.36
N ARG A 228 -0.20 16.68 -4.86
CA ARG A 228 0.12 16.68 -3.42
C ARG A 228 0.72 17.99 -2.89
N ASP A 229 0.72 19.06 -3.68
CA ASP A 229 1.20 20.38 -3.25
C ASP A 229 0.41 20.84 -2.00
N PRO A 230 1.07 21.06 -0.85
CA PRO A 230 0.38 21.45 0.39
C PRO A 230 -0.33 22.81 0.28
N ASN A 231 0.05 23.65 -0.69
CA ASN A 231 -0.58 24.95 -0.93
C ASN A 231 -1.83 24.84 -1.82
N LYS A 232 -2.13 23.66 -2.36
CA LYS A 232 -3.31 23.42 -3.20
C LYS A 232 -4.40 22.73 -2.38
N PRO A 233 -5.60 23.33 -2.29
CA PRO A 233 -6.64 22.78 -1.44
C PRO A 233 -7.27 21.49 -2.04
N ASP A 234 -7.08 21.25 -3.34
CA ASP A 234 -7.53 20.04 -4.05
C ASP A 234 -6.47 18.92 -4.05
N ARG A 235 -5.41 19.05 -3.22
CA ARG A 235 -4.41 17.99 -3.04
C ARG A 235 -5.06 16.71 -2.53
N VAL A 236 -4.50 15.58 -2.93
CA VAL A 236 -4.88 14.25 -2.45
C VAL A 236 -4.83 14.22 -0.93
N ALA A 237 -5.84 13.58 -0.32
CA ALA A 237 -5.87 13.38 1.12
C ALA A 237 -4.87 12.27 1.50
N ASP A 238 -3.93 12.60 2.39
CA ASP A 238 -2.84 11.72 2.80
C ASP A 238 -3.39 10.44 3.45
N GLU A 239 -4.50 10.53 4.17
CA GLU A 239 -5.16 9.39 4.83
C GLU A 239 -5.70 8.35 3.85
N LEU A 240 -6.06 8.76 2.63
CA LEU A 240 -6.50 7.84 1.59
C LEU A 240 -5.31 7.09 0.98
N LEU A 241 -4.17 7.77 0.81
CA LEU A 241 -2.92 7.13 0.42
C LEU A 241 -2.43 6.16 1.49
N ARG A 242 -2.46 6.54 2.78
CA ARG A 242 -2.13 5.64 3.90
C ARG A 242 -3.03 4.41 3.93
N TRP A 243 -4.33 4.59 3.71
CA TRP A 243 -5.27 3.48 3.65
C TRP A 243 -4.91 2.51 2.53
N HIS A 244 -4.66 3.01 1.32
CA HIS A 244 -4.29 2.18 0.16
C HIS A 244 -2.93 1.51 0.34
N PHE A 245 -1.95 2.22 0.91
CA PHE A 245 -0.65 1.67 1.29
C PHE A 245 -0.81 0.48 2.25
N ARG A 246 -1.65 0.62 3.29
CA ARG A 246 -1.98 -0.48 4.21
C ARG A 246 -2.56 -1.68 3.45
N GLN A 247 -3.46 -1.46 2.49
CA GLN A 247 -4.03 -2.55 1.69
C GLN A 247 -2.97 -3.29 0.89
N CYS A 248 -2.04 -2.56 0.26
CA CYS A 248 -0.95 -3.16 -0.52
C CYS A 248 0.01 -3.96 0.36
N VAL A 249 0.34 -3.46 1.55
CA VAL A 249 1.18 -4.19 2.51
C VAL A 249 0.48 -5.48 2.96
N LEU A 250 -0.80 -5.42 3.33
CA LEU A 250 -1.57 -6.60 3.72
C LEU A 250 -1.63 -7.63 2.58
N ALA A 251 -1.93 -7.20 1.36
CA ALA A 251 -2.07 -8.09 0.21
C ALA A 251 -0.75 -8.75 -0.20
N ASN A 252 0.35 -8.00 -0.19
CA ASN A 252 1.61 -8.47 -0.77
C ASN A 252 2.57 -9.05 0.26
N MET A 253 2.46 -8.68 1.54
CA MET A 253 3.46 -9.03 2.55
C MET A 253 3.00 -10.09 3.54
N LYS A 254 1.72 -10.13 3.89
CA LYS A 254 1.20 -10.99 4.96
C LYS A 254 1.12 -12.44 4.52
N GLY A 255 1.61 -13.38 5.34
CA GLY A 255 1.52 -14.81 5.06
C GLY A 255 2.03 -15.15 3.67
N ASP A 256 1.27 -15.92 2.88
CA ASP A 256 1.63 -16.29 1.50
C ASP A 256 1.28 -15.22 0.45
N GLY A 257 0.66 -14.13 0.90
CA GLY A 257 0.08 -13.07 0.07
C GLY A 257 -1.27 -13.47 -0.49
N GLU A 258 -2.02 -12.46 -0.91
CA GLU A 258 -3.30 -12.67 -1.57
C GLU A 258 -3.11 -13.24 -2.99
N PRO A 259 -4.08 -14.01 -3.52
CA PRO A 259 -4.04 -14.40 -4.92
C PRO A 259 -4.05 -13.17 -5.83
N ILE A 260 -3.22 -13.18 -6.88
CA ILE A 260 -3.32 -12.20 -7.96
C ILE A 260 -4.62 -12.51 -8.72
N PHE A 261 -5.58 -11.60 -8.70
CA PHE A 261 -6.79 -11.75 -9.49
C PHE A 261 -6.57 -11.20 -10.89
N GLU A 262 -6.68 -12.07 -11.90
CA GLU A 262 -6.75 -11.64 -13.29
C GLU A 262 -8.06 -10.90 -13.53
N HIS A 263 -7.96 -9.68 -14.06
CA HIS A 263 -9.11 -8.79 -14.32
C HIS A 263 -9.65 -8.91 -15.75
N ASP A 264 -9.18 -9.91 -16.50
CA ASP A 264 -9.58 -10.13 -17.90
C ASP A 264 -10.97 -10.75 -18.04
N PHE A 265 -11.56 -11.20 -16.93
CA PHE A 265 -12.88 -11.81 -16.91
C PHE A 265 -13.95 -10.79 -16.54
N PRO A 266 -15.02 -10.65 -17.35
CA PRO A 266 -16.16 -9.84 -16.96
C PRO A 266 -16.79 -10.39 -15.66
N PRO A 267 -17.37 -9.53 -14.80
CA PRO A 267 -17.98 -9.95 -13.54
C PRO A 267 -18.95 -11.12 -13.77
N GLY A 268 -18.75 -12.22 -13.05
CA GLY A 268 -19.63 -13.41 -13.11
C GLY A 268 -19.17 -14.55 -14.03
N THR A 269 -17.94 -14.54 -14.55
CA THR A 269 -17.44 -15.62 -15.44
C THR A 269 -16.29 -16.47 -14.87
N GLY A 270 -15.87 -16.21 -13.62
CA GLY A 270 -14.88 -17.04 -12.94
C GLY A 270 -15.49 -18.37 -12.50
N HIS A 271 -15.16 -19.45 -13.20
CA HIS A 271 -15.26 -20.80 -12.64
C HIS A 271 -14.03 -21.04 -11.76
N ASP A 272 -14.27 -21.37 -10.50
CA ASP A 272 -13.24 -21.89 -9.61
C ASP A 272 -12.63 -23.14 -10.26
N LYS A 273 -11.30 -23.13 -10.43
CA LYS A 273 -10.49 -24.32 -10.71
C LYS A 273 -9.54 -24.52 -9.56
#